data_AF-A0A1B8YFK5-F1
#
_entry.id   AF-A0A1B8YFK5-F1
#
_cell.length_a   1.000
_cell.length_b   1.000
_cell.length_c   1.000
_cell.angle_alpha   90.00
_cell.angle_beta   90.00
_cell.angle_gamma   90.00
#
_symmetry.space_group_name_H-M   'P 1'
#
loop_
_entity.id
_entity.type
_entity.pdbx_description
1 polymer ?
#
loop_
_entity_poly.entity_id
_entity_poly.type
_entity_poly.pdbx_seq_one_letter_code
_entity_poly.pdbx_strand_id
1 'polypeptide(L)'
;MNALIVKTHSSVTEAPTMTSLEMVDYINAERKAKAEAEGLAFPCEKYRKLEHRSFMKKVPKVLGEAAEKFFAVDFYTNGTGGQVERGIYRFPKRESCLMAMSYSYELQAQVFDHMTELEVKSGFGFTIQQLQHMLVLAKRASDEDSSDAGRRLRKRQDDLVTLNKAERMINDISQMALGLVGGGAKKVAHEPRAIHR
;
A
#
# COMPACT_ATOMS: atom_id res chain seq x y z
N MET A 1 7.95 -36.32 1.55
CA MET A 1 7.75 -35.07 2.32
C MET A 1 8.18 -33.93 1.40
N ASN A 2 7.23 -33.29 0.72
CA ASN A 2 7.54 -32.24 -0.27
C ASN A 2 7.75 -30.91 0.44
N ALA A 3 8.99 -30.43 0.42
CA ALA A 3 9.34 -29.10 0.89
C ALA A 3 8.70 -28.06 -0.04
N LEU A 4 7.75 -27.30 0.50
CA LEU A 4 7.26 -26.07 -0.11
C LEU A 4 8.40 -25.04 -0.07
N ILE A 5 9.11 -24.92 -1.17
CA ILE A 5 10.03 -23.81 -1.43
C ILE A 5 9.14 -22.58 -1.61
N VAL A 6 8.96 -21.82 -0.53
CA VAL A 6 8.46 -20.45 -0.63
C VAL A 6 9.55 -19.66 -1.33
N LYS A 7 9.41 -19.45 -2.64
CA LYS A 7 10.17 -18.44 -3.37
C LYS A 7 9.88 -17.11 -2.67
N THR A 8 10.82 -16.63 -1.87
CA THR A 8 10.84 -15.24 -1.41
C THR A 8 11.05 -14.39 -2.65
N HIS A 9 9.95 -13.99 -3.29
CA HIS A 9 9.96 -12.80 -4.10
C HIS A 9 10.40 -11.68 -3.15
N SER A 10 11.59 -11.14 -3.38
CA SER A 10 12.00 -9.85 -2.86
C SER A 10 11.06 -8.82 -3.47
N SER A 11 9.82 -8.73 -2.96
CA SER A 11 8.98 -7.58 -3.22
C SER A 11 9.66 -6.43 -2.50
N VAL A 12 10.40 -5.62 -3.25
CA VAL A 12 10.57 -4.22 -2.91
C VAL A 12 9.17 -3.75 -2.48
N THR A 13 9.03 -3.28 -1.25
CA THR A 13 7.80 -2.65 -0.79
C THR A 13 7.65 -1.36 -1.58
N GLU A 14 7.22 -1.48 -2.83
CA GLU A 14 6.96 -0.35 -3.71
C GLU A 14 5.87 0.51 -3.07
N ALA A 15 6.05 1.82 -3.17
CA ALA A 15 5.07 2.78 -2.69
C ALA A 15 3.69 2.36 -3.19
N PRO A 16 2.64 2.35 -2.33
CA PRO A 16 1.30 2.05 -2.80
C PRO A 16 0.94 2.93 -3.99
N THR A 17 0.45 2.29 -5.05
CA THR A 17 0.00 2.98 -6.26
C THR A 17 -1.47 2.75 -6.48
N MET A 18 -2.15 3.74 -7.02
CA MET A 18 -3.53 3.63 -7.48
C MET A 18 -3.57 3.54 -9.00
N THR A 19 -4.36 2.62 -9.54
CA THR A 19 -4.44 2.42 -10.98
C THR A 19 -5.36 3.44 -11.63
N SER A 20 -5.13 3.72 -12.92
CA SER A 20 -6.04 4.54 -13.73
C SER A 20 -7.47 4.00 -13.81
N LEU A 21 -7.67 2.69 -13.61
CA LEU A 21 -9.01 2.08 -13.59
C LEU A 21 -9.71 2.39 -12.29
N GLU A 22 -9.04 2.17 -11.17
CA GLU A 22 -9.54 2.55 -9.85
C GLU A 22 -9.89 4.04 -9.82
N MET A 23 -9.01 4.92 -10.32
CA MET A 23 -9.31 6.36 -10.39
C MET A 23 -10.59 6.67 -11.15
N VAL A 24 -10.84 6.00 -12.28
CA VAL A 24 -12.06 6.18 -13.07
C VAL A 24 -13.29 5.72 -12.29
N ASP A 25 -13.18 4.63 -11.54
CA ASP A 25 -14.28 4.12 -10.71
C ASP A 25 -14.61 5.07 -9.57
N TYR A 26 -13.61 5.64 -8.88
CA TYR A 26 -13.81 6.66 -7.86
C TYR A 26 -14.48 7.92 -8.43
N ILE A 27 -14.01 8.41 -9.59
CA ILE A 27 -14.63 9.58 -10.26
C ILE A 27 -16.09 9.29 -10.64
N ASN A 28 -16.36 8.10 -11.16
CA ASN A 28 -17.73 7.72 -11.54
C ASN A 28 -18.64 7.51 -10.32
N ALA A 29 -18.10 6.96 -9.22
CA ALA A 29 -18.83 6.81 -7.96
C ALA A 29 -19.21 8.17 -7.37
N GLU A 30 -18.29 9.14 -7.34
CA GLU A 30 -18.58 10.51 -6.88
C GLU A 30 -19.63 11.19 -7.76
N ARG A 31 -19.50 11.09 -9.10
CA ARG A 31 -20.48 11.63 -10.04
C ARG A 31 -21.86 11.01 -9.88
N LYS A 32 -21.91 9.70 -9.62
CA LYS A 32 -23.15 8.98 -9.35
C LYS A 32 -23.78 9.47 -8.04
N ALA A 33 -23.00 9.59 -6.96
CA ALA A 33 -23.48 10.10 -5.67
C ALA A 33 -24.03 11.52 -5.79
N LYS A 34 -23.37 12.39 -6.56
CA LYS A 34 -23.84 13.77 -6.83
C LYS A 34 -25.13 13.79 -7.67
N ALA A 35 -25.25 12.92 -8.66
CA ALA A 35 -26.49 12.79 -9.43
C ALA A 35 -27.65 12.34 -8.54
N GLU A 36 -27.44 11.31 -7.72
CA GLU A 36 -28.45 10.78 -6.80
C GLU A 36 -28.85 11.80 -5.73
N ALA A 37 -27.90 12.58 -5.19
CA ALA A 37 -28.18 13.66 -4.25
C ALA A 37 -29.05 14.78 -4.85
N GLU A 38 -28.95 15.00 -6.16
CA GLU A 38 -29.79 15.94 -6.91
C GLU A 38 -31.09 15.29 -7.44
N GLY A 39 -31.35 14.01 -7.14
CA GLY A 39 -32.51 13.27 -7.62
C GLY A 39 -32.45 12.90 -9.12
N LEU A 40 -31.27 12.97 -9.73
CA LEU A 40 -31.04 12.63 -11.14
C LEU A 40 -30.53 11.20 -11.28
N ALA A 41 -30.91 10.53 -12.38
CA ALA A 41 -30.36 9.23 -12.74
C ALA A 41 -28.92 9.36 -13.29
N PHE A 42 -28.03 8.43 -12.94
CA PHE A 42 -26.68 8.37 -13.52
C PHE A 42 -26.61 7.29 -14.61
N PRO A 43 -26.01 7.57 -15.79
CA PRO A 43 -25.42 8.84 -16.22
C PRO A 43 -26.44 9.87 -16.73
N CYS A 44 -26.21 11.15 -16.46
CA CYS A 44 -27.02 12.27 -16.97
C CYS A 44 -26.17 13.32 -17.69
N GLU A 45 -26.80 14.35 -18.26
CA GLU A 45 -26.11 15.42 -19.00
C GLU A 45 -25.10 16.16 -18.13
N LYS A 46 -25.46 16.42 -16.87
CA LYS A 46 -24.60 17.07 -15.86
C LYS A 46 -23.49 16.14 -15.36
N TYR A 47 -23.80 14.86 -15.13
CA TYR A 47 -22.87 13.86 -14.60
C TYR A 47 -22.68 12.71 -15.60
N ARG A 48 -21.84 12.97 -16.62
CA ARG A 48 -21.51 11.96 -17.63
C ARG A 48 -20.58 10.89 -17.08
N LYS A 49 -20.78 9.64 -17.49
CA LYS A 49 -19.85 8.54 -17.19
C LYS A 49 -18.49 8.83 -17.82
N LEU A 50 -17.44 8.77 -17.02
CA LEU A 50 -16.07 8.86 -17.48
C LEU A 50 -15.61 7.49 -17.96
N GLU A 51 -15.15 7.42 -19.20
CA GLU A 51 -14.48 6.25 -19.74
C GLU A 51 -12.97 6.30 -19.50
N HIS A 52 -12.37 5.13 -19.30
CA HIS A 52 -10.92 5.02 -19.11
C HIS A 52 -10.11 5.60 -20.27
N ARG A 53 -10.53 5.41 -21.52
CA ARG A 53 -9.87 6.02 -22.69
C ARG A 53 -9.82 7.55 -22.61
N SER A 54 -10.90 8.17 -22.12
CA SER A 54 -10.98 9.62 -21.95
C SER A 54 -10.10 10.10 -20.79
N PHE A 55 -10.03 9.31 -19.71
CA PHE A 55 -9.11 9.56 -18.61
C PHE A 55 -7.64 9.47 -19.09
N MET A 56 -7.26 8.45 -19.85
CA MET A 56 -5.88 8.30 -20.36
C MET A 56 -5.43 9.49 -21.22
N LYS A 57 -6.33 10.10 -22.00
CA LYS A 57 -6.03 11.32 -22.77
C LYS A 57 -5.82 12.56 -21.89
N LYS A 58 -6.37 12.57 -20.68
CA LYS A 58 -6.23 13.68 -19.72
C LYS A 58 -4.93 13.59 -18.93
N VAL A 59 -4.43 12.37 -18.66
CA VAL A 59 -3.24 12.15 -17.83
C VAL A 59 -2.01 12.94 -18.32
N PRO A 60 -1.61 12.90 -19.60
CA PRO A 60 -0.49 13.71 -20.09
C PRO A 60 -0.74 15.23 -20.00
N LYS A 61 -2.00 15.68 -20.04
CA LYS A 61 -2.33 17.10 -19.92
C LYS A 61 -2.16 17.63 -18.49
N VAL A 62 -2.38 16.77 -17.49
CA VAL A 62 -2.30 17.14 -16.07
C VAL A 62 -0.88 16.92 -15.53
N LEU A 63 -0.23 15.82 -15.91
CA LEU A 63 1.08 15.44 -15.38
C LEU A 63 2.25 15.86 -16.31
N GLY A 64 1.97 16.29 -17.54
CA GLY A 64 3.01 16.65 -18.52
C GLY A 64 3.89 15.44 -18.88
N GLU A 65 5.18 15.71 -19.10
CA GLU A 65 6.20 14.71 -19.44
C GLU A 65 6.36 13.62 -18.36
N ALA A 66 5.98 13.91 -17.11
CA ALA A 66 6.05 12.92 -16.03
C ALA A 66 5.05 11.77 -16.22
N ALA A 67 4.00 11.94 -17.04
CA ALA A 67 2.99 10.91 -17.28
C ALA A 67 3.60 9.58 -17.75
N GLU A 68 4.59 9.63 -18.65
CA GLU A 68 5.22 8.43 -19.23
C GLU A 68 5.86 7.54 -18.17
N LYS A 69 6.36 8.13 -17.08
CA LYS A 69 6.98 7.40 -15.97
C LYS A 69 6.02 6.48 -15.23
N PHE A 70 4.73 6.82 -15.28
CA PHE A 70 3.68 6.10 -14.56
C PHE A 70 2.91 5.14 -15.48
N PHE A 71 3.26 5.09 -16.76
CA PHE A 71 2.61 4.20 -17.71
C PHE A 71 3.01 2.76 -17.42
N ALA A 72 2.01 1.88 -17.39
CA ALA A 72 2.17 0.47 -17.12
C ALA A 72 1.26 -0.33 -18.07
N VAL A 73 1.51 -1.63 -18.17
CA VAL A 73 0.67 -2.57 -18.92
C VAL A 73 0.00 -3.49 -17.92
N ASP A 74 -1.29 -3.75 -18.15
CA ASP A 74 -2.07 -4.73 -17.41
C ASP A 74 -2.59 -5.82 -18.35
N PHE A 75 -2.76 -7.02 -17.82
CA PHE A 75 -3.24 -8.17 -18.58
C PHE A 75 -4.61 -8.58 -18.04
N TYR A 76 -5.60 -8.67 -18.92
CA TYR A 76 -6.92 -9.17 -18.56
C TYR A 76 -7.31 -10.35 -19.43
N THR A 77 -8.00 -11.32 -18.83
CA THR A 77 -8.53 -12.48 -19.55
C THR A 77 -9.79 -12.05 -20.29
N ASN A 78 -9.77 -12.14 -21.61
CA ASN A 78 -10.95 -11.90 -22.44
C ASN A 78 -11.95 -13.07 -22.31
N GLY A 79 -13.21 -12.86 -22.71
CA GLY A 79 -14.27 -13.88 -22.64
C GLY A 79 -13.99 -15.18 -23.42
N THR A 80 -12.98 -15.17 -24.29
CA THR A 80 -12.50 -16.33 -25.05
C THR A 80 -11.30 -17.04 -24.39
N GLY A 81 -10.90 -16.63 -23.17
CA GLY A 81 -9.80 -17.24 -22.42
C GLY A 81 -8.39 -16.74 -22.78
N GLY A 82 -8.25 -15.88 -23.80
CA GLY A 82 -6.98 -15.25 -24.15
C GLY A 82 -6.65 -14.06 -23.24
N GLN A 83 -5.40 -13.92 -22.82
CA GLN A 83 -4.92 -12.72 -22.13
C GLN A 83 -4.71 -11.60 -23.14
N VAL A 84 -5.29 -10.42 -22.85
CA VAL A 84 -5.18 -9.22 -23.68
C VAL A 84 -4.48 -8.14 -22.87
N GLU A 85 -3.52 -7.48 -23.52
CA GLU A 85 -2.78 -6.35 -22.96
C GLU A 85 -3.60 -5.06 -23.03
N ARG A 86 -3.57 -4.29 -21.94
CA ARG A 86 -4.16 -2.96 -21.87
C ARG A 86 -3.19 -1.98 -21.21
N GLY A 87 -3.00 -0.84 -21.86
CA GLY A 87 -2.28 0.28 -21.24
C GLY A 87 -3.05 0.85 -20.05
N ILE A 88 -2.36 1.00 -18.92
CA ILE A 88 -2.88 1.62 -17.70
C ILE A 88 -1.84 2.60 -17.15
N TYR A 89 -2.23 3.44 -16.20
CA TYR A 89 -1.28 4.18 -15.36
C TYR A 89 -1.33 3.67 -13.93
N ARG A 90 -0.18 3.70 -13.25
CA ARG A 90 -0.03 3.45 -11.80
C ARG A 90 0.51 4.71 -11.15
N PHE A 91 -0.35 5.41 -10.42
CA PHE A 91 -0.03 6.70 -9.82
C PHE A 91 0.39 6.54 -8.36
N PRO A 92 1.51 7.15 -7.95
CA PRO A 92 1.78 7.39 -6.54
C PRO A 92 0.74 8.38 -5.96
N LYS A 93 0.70 8.48 -4.63
CA LYS A 93 -0.23 9.33 -3.89
C LYS A 93 -0.31 10.76 -4.40
N ARG A 94 0.83 11.40 -4.70
CA ARG A 94 0.86 12.80 -5.15
C ARG A 94 0.16 12.96 -6.50
N GLU A 95 0.47 12.09 -7.45
CA GLU A 95 -0.04 12.15 -8.81
C GLU A 95 -1.52 11.72 -8.87
N SER A 96 -1.94 10.75 -8.06
CA SER A 96 -3.36 10.39 -7.94
C SER A 96 -4.18 11.55 -7.37
N CYS A 97 -3.67 12.24 -6.35
CA CYS A 97 -4.29 13.45 -5.82
C CYS A 97 -4.35 14.59 -6.86
N LEU A 98 -3.29 14.82 -7.65
CA LEU A 98 -3.32 15.82 -8.73
C LEU A 98 -4.36 15.45 -9.81
N MET A 99 -4.46 14.18 -10.15
CA MET A 99 -5.50 13.71 -11.07
C MET A 99 -6.89 13.94 -10.47
N ALA A 100 -7.11 13.66 -9.19
CA ALA A 100 -8.38 13.91 -8.51
C ALA A 100 -8.75 15.40 -8.46
N MET A 101 -7.81 16.28 -8.11
CA MET A 101 -7.97 17.75 -8.11
C MET A 101 -8.45 18.28 -9.46
N SER A 102 -8.01 17.67 -10.56
CA SER A 102 -8.44 18.06 -11.90
C SER A 102 -9.93 17.81 -12.18
N TYR A 103 -10.62 17.06 -11.31
CA TYR A 103 -12.05 16.76 -11.40
C TYR A 103 -12.84 17.40 -10.25
N SER A 104 -12.38 17.27 -9.00
CA SER A 104 -13.09 17.74 -7.81
C SER A 104 -12.16 17.77 -6.59
N TYR A 105 -12.35 18.75 -5.71
CA TYR A 105 -11.63 18.82 -4.41
C TYR A 105 -12.13 17.78 -3.41
N GLU A 106 -13.42 17.41 -3.46
CA GLU A 106 -13.97 16.37 -2.59
C GLU A 106 -13.40 14.99 -2.95
N LEU A 107 -13.24 14.72 -4.25
CA LEU A 107 -12.58 13.53 -4.75
C LEU A 107 -11.13 13.44 -4.28
N GLN A 108 -10.43 14.59 -4.24
CA GLN A 108 -9.06 14.63 -3.77
C GLN A 108 -8.96 14.16 -2.32
N ALA A 109 -9.87 14.60 -1.44
CA ALA A 109 -9.89 14.16 -0.05
C ALA A 109 -10.11 12.63 0.04
N GLN A 110 -11.09 12.10 -0.68
CA GLN A 110 -11.36 10.65 -0.70
C GLN A 110 -10.17 9.83 -1.21
N VAL A 111 -9.54 10.26 -2.31
CA VAL A 111 -8.37 9.59 -2.87
C VAL A 111 -7.17 9.70 -1.91
N PHE A 112 -7.00 10.84 -1.24
CA PHE A 112 -5.93 11.04 -0.25
C PHE A 112 -6.11 10.11 0.95
N ASP A 113 -7.33 9.99 1.49
CA ASP A 113 -7.63 9.11 2.61
C ASP A 113 -7.38 7.65 2.23
N HIS A 114 -7.88 7.21 1.07
CA HIS A 114 -7.65 5.87 0.54
C HIS A 114 -6.15 5.55 0.39
N MET A 115 -5.37 6.48 -0.20
CA MET A 115 -3.92 6.28 -0.36
C MET A 115 -3.18 6.29 0.98
N THR A 116 -3.60 7.12 1.93
CA THR A 116 -3.00 7.16 3.28
C THR A 116 -3.27 5.85 4.02
N GLU A 117 -4.48 5.31 3.91
CA GLU A 117 -4.79 4.00 4.47
C GLU A 117 -3.93 2.89 3.85
N LEU A 118 -3.70 2.92 2.54
CA LEU A 118 -2.84 1.95 1.87
C LEU A 118 -1.37 2.08 2.30
N GLU A 119 -0.87 3.29 2.51
CA GLU A 119 0.47 3.54 3.09
C GLU A 119 0.57 2.94 4.50
N VAL A 120 -0.41 3.20 5.36
CA VAL A 120 -0.45 2.65 6.72
C VAL A 120 -0.52 1.12 6.68
N LYS A 121 -1.40 0.53 5.85
CA LYS A 121 -1.57 -0.92 5.72
C LYS A 121 -0.32 -1.62 5.15
N SER A 122 0.37 -0.96 4.22
CA SER A 122 1.61 -1.48 3.63
C SER A 122 2.84 -1.27 4.53
N GLY A 123 2.73 -0.46 5.58
CA GLY A 123 3.87 -0.06 6.39
C GLY A 123 4.81 0.91 5.67
N PHE A 124 4.39 1.44 4.51
CA PHE A 124 5.18 2.38 3.72
C PHE A 124 5.12 3.77 4.35
N GLY A 125 6.29 4.43 4.48
CA GLY A 125 6.39 5.79 5.02
C GLY A 125 6.56 5.90 6.54
N PHE A 126 6.63 4.78 7.28
CA PHE A 126 7.03 4.83 8.68
C PHE A 126 8.55 5.01 8.83
N THR A 127 8.96 5.93 9.70
CA THR A 127 10.37 6.04 10.10
C THR A 127 10.73 4.90 11.06
N ILE A 128 12.01 4.55 11.13
CA ILE A 128 12.51 3.55 12.10
C ILE A 128 12.10 3.92 13.52
N GLN A 129 12.12 5.22 13.87
CA GLN A 129 11.70 5.71 15.18
C GLN A 129 10.19 5.51 15.43
N GLN A 130 9.35 5.74 14.41
CA GLN A 130 7.91 5.48 14.52
C GLN A 130 7.61 4.00 14.69
N LEU A 131 8.32 3.12 13.97
CA LEU A 131 8.20 1.66 14.13
C LEU A 131 8.61 1.21 15.54
N GLN A 132 9.72 1.75 16.07
CA GLN A 132 10.15 1.48 17.44
C GLN A 132 9.10 1.94 18.46
N HIS A 133 8.54 3.14 18.28
CA HIS A 133 7.50 3.67 19.16
C HIS A 133 6.23 2.80 19.13
N MET A 134 5.78 2.38 17.95
CA MET A 134 4.63 1.46 17.81
C MET A 134 4.89 0.11 18.49
N LEU A 135 6.11 -0.43 18.40
CA LEU A 135 6.48 -1.68 19.06
C LEU A 135 6.41 -1.53 20.59
N VAL A 136 6.93 -0.42 21.14
CA VAL A 136 6.84 -0.12 22.57
C VAL A 136 5.39 -0.01 23.03
N LEU A 137 4.52 0.67 22.26
CA LEU A 137 3.10 0.78 22.58
C LEU A 137 2.39 -0.58 22.52
N ALA A 138 2.67 -1.41 21.52
CA ALA A 138 2.09 -2.74 21.38
C ALA A 138 2.50 -3.67 22.53
N LYS A 139 3.76 -3.60 22.99
CA LYS A 139 4.23 -4.31 24.19
C LYS A 139 3.42 -3.90 25.43
N ARG A 140 3.23 -2.60 25.66
CA ARG A 140 2.43 -2.09 26.79
C ARG A 140 0.96 -2.51 26.71
N ALA A 141 0.35 -2.46 25.52
CA ALA A 141 -1.03 -2.89 25.33
C ALA A 141 -1.22 -4.40 25.60
N SER A 142 -0.27 -5.24 25.17
CA SER A 142 -0.28 -6.68 25.51
C SER A 142 -0.11 -6.92 27.02
N ASP A 143 0.59 -6.02 27.72
CA ASP A 143 0.74 -6.06 29.17
C ASP A 143 -0.52 -5.65 29.96
N GLU A 144 -1.38 -4.79 29.39
CA GLU A 144 -2.55 -4.23 30.07
C GLU A 144 -3.85 -5.04 29.85
N ASP A 145 -3.98 -5.78 28.75
CA ASP A 145 -5.26 -6.39 28.33
C ASP A 145 -5.50 -7.81 28.91
N SER A 146 -5.98 -7.91 30.18
CA SER A 146 -6.97 -8.94 30.65
C SER A 146 -7.02 -9.13 32.18
N SER A 147 -8.25 -9.22 32.72
CA SER A 147 -8.57 -9.55 34.14
C SER A 147 -8.53 -11.05 34.48
N ASP A 148 -8.21 -11.96 33.54
CA ASP A 148 -8.28 -13.42 33.73
C ASP A 148 -6.90 -14.13 33.55
N ALA A 149 -6.35 -14.68 34.63
CA ALA A 149 -4.97 -15.19 34.76
C ALA A 149 -4.55 -16.25 33.71
N GLY A 150 -5.45 -17.16 33.33
CA GLY A 150 -5.13 -18.29 32.45
C GLY A 150 -5.07 -17.91 30.96
N ARG A 151 -6.03 -17.08 30.51
CA ARG A 151 -6.05 -16.55 29.14
C ARG A 151 -4.88 -15.58 28.89
N ARG A 152 -4.44 -14.86 29.93
CA ARG A 152 -3.27 -13.96 29.89
C ARG A 152 -1.99 -14.64 29.43
N LEU A 153 -1.68 -15.81 29.98
CA LEU A 153 -0.40 -16.47 29.70
C LEU A 153 -0.28 -16.93 28.25
N ARG A 154 -1.36 -17.51 27.69
CA ARG A 154 -1.35 -17.98 26.29
C ARG A 154 -1.31 -16.81 25.31
N LYS A 155 -2.17 -15.80 25.49
CA LYS A 155 -2.20 -14.61 24.62
C LYS A 155 -0.86 -13.86 24.66
N ARG A 156 -0.25 -13.69 25.84
CA ARG A 156 1.08 -13.09 25.98
C ARG A 156 2.18 -13.92 25.32
N GLN A 157 2.13 -15.24 25.40
CA GLN A 157 3.16 -16.08 24.79
C GLN A 157 3.13 -15.98 23.26
N ASP A 158 1.93 -15.95 22.67
CA ASP A 158 1.74 -15.78 21.23
C ASP A 158 2.13 -14.36 20.77
N ASP A 159 1.68 -13.33 21.50
CA ASP A 159 2.02 -11.92 21.24
C ASP A 159 3.53 -11.68 21.38
N LEU A 160 4.19 -12.26 22.38
CA LEU A 160 5.63 -12.07 22.62
C LEU A 160 6.49 -12.67 21.50
N VAL A 161 6.07 -13.77 20.89
CA VAL A 161 6.75 -14.33 19.71
C VAL A 161 6.67 -13.36 18.53
N THR A 162 5.49 -12.77 18.29
CA THR A 162 5.31 -11.82 17.18
C THR A 162 6.03 -10.49 17.43
N LEU A 163 5.96 -9.94 18.64
CA LEU A 163 6.65 -8.70 19.04
C LEU A 163 8.18 -8.84 19.01
N ASN A 164 8.73 -9.98 19.45
CA ASN A 164 10.17 -10.24 19.35
C ASN A 164 10.65 -10.37 17.91
N LYS A 165 9.82 -10.96 17.03
CA LYS A 165 10.13 -11.00 15.60
C LYS A 165 10.14 -9.60 14.99
N ALA A 166 9.18 -8.75 15.34
CA ALA A 166 9.14 -7.35 14.92
C ALA A 166 10.37 -6.56 15.41
N GLU A 167 10.81 -6.76 16.65
CA GLU A 167 11.98 -6.10 17.22
C GLU A 167 13.27 -6.44 16.47
N ARG A 168 13.45 -7.73 16.11
CA ARG A 168 14.59 -8.17 15.29
C ARG A 168 14.58 -7.51 13.92
N MET A 169 13.42 -7.50 13.24
CA MET A 169 13.31 -6.88 11.91
C MET A 169 13.61 -5.38 11.94
N ILE A 170 13.10 -4.64 12.94
CA ILE A 170 13.37 -3.20 13.07
C ILE A 170 14.86 -2.95 13.33
N ASN A 171 15.50 -3.78 14.16
CA ASN A 171 16.94 -3.67 14.41
C ASN A 171 17.76 -3.98 13.16
N ASP A 172 17.41 -5.02 12.41
CA ASP A 172 18.07 -5.36 11.15
C ASP A 172 17.96 -4.22 10.13
N ILE A 173 16.77 -3.63 9.98
CA ILE A 173 16.53 -2.46 9.12
C ILE A 173 17.36 -1.26 9.57
N SER A 174 17.43 -1.00 10.88
CA SER A 174 18.25 0.07 11.46
C SER A 174 19.74 -0.11 11.14
N GLN A 175 20.26 -1.33 11.27
CA GLN A 175 21.65 -1.65 10.93
C GLN A 175 21.93 -1.54 9.43
N MET A 176 20.98 -1.93 8.57
CA MET A 176 21.10 -1.73 7.12
C MET A 176 21.13 -0.24 6.75
N ALA A 177 20.28 0.59 7.36
CA ALA A 177 20.26 2.03 7.12
C ALA A 177 21.59 2.68 7.53
N LEU A 178 22.17 2.27 8.66
CA LEU A 178 23.49 2.72 9.10
C LEU A 178 24.62 2.25 8.17
N GLY A 179 24.54 1.01 7.65
CA GLY A 179 25.52 0.46 6.71
C GLY A 179 25.48 1.08 5.30
N LEU A 180 24.35 1.66 4.89
CA LEU A 180 24.21 2.43 3.64
C LEU A 180 24.80 3.84 3.75
N VAL A 181 24.74 4.45 4.95
CA VAL A 181 25.31 5.78 5.23
C VAL A 181 26.81 5.71 5.51
N GLY A 182 27.29 4.62 6.10
CA GLY A 182 28.71 4.36 6.31
C GLY A 182 29.28 3.42 5.25
N GLY A 183 29.89 3.96 4.20
CA GLY A 183 30.60 3.18 3.18
C GLY A 183 31.60 2.19 3.79
N GLY A 184 31.20 0.93 3.92
CA GLY A 184 32.01 -0.10 4.55
C GLY A 184 31.33 -1.45 4.47
N ALA A 185 31.57 -2.17 3.38
CA ALA A 185 31.09 -3.53 3.18
C ALA A 185 31.45 -4.43 4.37
N LYS A 186 30.46 -4.81 5.19
CA LYS A 186 30.57 -5.96 6.08
C LYS A 186 29.63 -7.04 5.58
N LYS A 187 30.22 -8.09 5.02
CA LYS A 187 29.55 -9.35 4.68
C LYS A 187 28.85 -9.84 5.95
N VAL A 188 27.53 -9.83 5.99
CA VAL A 188 26.75 -10.45 7.06
C VAL A 188 26.83 -11.95 6.85
N ALA A 189 27.84 -12.59 7.44
CA ALA A 189 27.87 -14.03 7.60
C ALA A 189 27.00 -14.38 8.81
N HIS A 190 25.83 -14.98 8.55
CA HIS A 190 24.97 -15.52 9.59
C HIS A 190 25.50 -16.90 10.00
N GLU A 191 26.22 -16.96 11.12
CA GLU A 191 26.54 -18.23 11.77
C GLU A 191 25.54 -18.47 12.91
N PRO A 192 24.73 -19.55 12.87
CA PRO A 192 23.77 -19.82 13.92
C PRO A 192 24.53 -20.26 15.19
N ARG A 193 24.43 -19.46 16.26
CA ARG A 193 24.90 -19.87 17.59
C ARG A 193 24.07 -21.06 18.07
N ALA A 194 24.68 -22.24 18.05
CA ALA A 194 24.16 -23.42 18.72
C ALA A 194 24.16 -23.17 20.23
N ILE A 195 22.99 -23.23 20.84
CA ILE A 195 22.83 -23.24 22.30
C ILE A 195 23.08 -24.68 22.74
N HIS A 196 24.21 -24.92 23.40
CA HIS A 196 24.46 -26.19 24.07
C HIS A 196 23.59 -26.31 25.33
N ARG A 197 23.07 -27.52 25.49
CA ARG A 197 22.06 -27.96 26.45
C ARG A 197 22.59 -28.05 27.87
#